data_AF-A0A8C9ARB6-F1
#
_entry.id   AF-A0A8C9ARB6-F1
#
_cell.length_a   1.000
_cell.length_b   1.000
_cell.length_c   1.000
_cell.angle_alpha   90.00
_cell.angle_beta   90.00
_cell.angle_gamma   90.00
#
_symmetry.space_group_name_H-M   'P 1'
#
loop_
_entity.id
_entity.type
_entity.pdbx_description
1 polymer ?
#
loop_
_entity_poly.entity_id
_entity_poly.type
_entity_poly.pdbx_seq_one_letter_code
_entity_poly.pdbx_strand_id
1 'polypeptide(L)'
;MSPGLLLLGSAVLLAFGLCCTFVHRARSRYEHIPGPPRPSFLLGHLPYFWKKDEVCGRVLQDVFLDWAKKYGPVVRVNVFHKTSVIVTSPESVKYVVKNHAHFHDA
;
A
#
# COMPACT_ATOMS: atom_id res chain seq x y z
N MET A 1 2.50 2.73 40.55
CA MET A 1 1.64 2.38 39.40
C MET A 1 0.89 1.10 39.74
N SER A 2 -0.43 1.04 39.52
CA SER A 2 -1.20 -0.19 39.81
C SER A 2 -0.75 -1.34 38.89
N PRO A 3 -0.61 -2.59 39.38
CA PRO A 3 -0.29 -3.75 38.55
C PRO A 3 -1.20 -3.89 37.33
N GLY A 4 -2.49 -3.54 37.46
CA GLY A 4 -3.44 -3.56 36.35
C GLY A 4 -3.09 -2.60 35.21
N LEU A 5 -2.56 -1.41 35.53
CA LEU A 5 -2.13 -0.44 34.52
C LEU A 5 -0.89 -0.91 33.76
N LEU A 6 0.02 -1.59 34.45
CA LEU A 6 1.21 -2.18 33.84
C LEU A 6 0.85 -3.32 32.88
N LEU A 7 -0.07 -4.20 33.28
CA LEU A 7 -0.57 -5.29 32.44
C LEU A 7 -1.32 -4.78 31.20
N LEU A 8 -2.16 -3.75 31.35
CA LEU A 8 -2.85 -3.15 30.21
C LEU A 8 -1.85 -2.50 29.25
N GLY A 9 -0.88 -1.76 29.78
CA GLY A 9 0.17 -1.13 28.98
C GLY A 9 1.01 -2.15 28.19
N SER A 10 1.42 -3.24 28.83
CA SER A 10 2.19 -4.30 28.15
C SER A 10 1.37 -5.00 27.06
N ALA A 11 0.08 -5.29 27.32
CA ALA A 11 -0.81 -5.88 26.32
C ALA A 11 -0.98 -4.98 25.08
N VAL A 12 -1.13 -3.67 25.27
CA VAL A 12 -1.24 -2.71 24.16
C VAL A 12 0.06 -2.66 23.35
N LEU A 13 1.22 -2.62 24.01
CA LEU A 13 2.51 -2.63 23.33
C LEU A 13 2.73 -3.92 22.54
N LEU A 14 2.38 -5.08 23.11
CA LEU A 14 2.44 -6.37 22.42
C LEU A 14 1.54 -6.40 21.19
N ALA A 15 0.27 -5.99 21.33
CA ALA A 15 -0.66 -5.93 20.22
C ALA A 15 -0.18 -4.99 19.10
N PHE A 16 0.36 -3.82 19.47
CA PHE A 16 0.93 -2.87 18.51
C PHE A 16 2.17 -3.44 17.79
N GLY A 17 3.07 -4.12 18.51
CA GLY A 17 4.25 -4.77 17.94
C GLY A 17 3.89 -5.89 16.96
N LEU A 18 2.90 -6.72 17.31
CA LEU A 18 2.36 -7.76 16.44
C LEU A 18 1.73 -7.17 15.17
N CYS A 19 0.93 -6.11 15.32
CA CYS A 19 0.33 -5.39 14.19
C CYS A 19 1.40 -4.80 13.26
N CYS A 20 2.41 -4.12 13.81
CA CYS A 20 3.52 -3.56 13.04
C CYS A 20 4.28 -4.65 12.28
N THR A 21 4.55 -5.78 12.94
CA THR A 21 5.25 -6.92 12.34
C THR A 21 4.44 -7.54 11.21
N PHE A 22 3.13 -7.74 11.41
CA PHE A 22 2.22 -8.24 10.39
C PHE A 22 2.21 -7.32 9.16
N VAL A 23 2.03 -6.02 9.37
CA VAL A 23 2.05 -5.01 8.31
C VAL A 23 3.40 -4.99 7.59
N HIS A 24 4.52 -5.03 8.31
CA HIS A 24 5.86 -5.09 7.71
C HIS A 24 6.03 -6.33 6.83
N ARG A 25 5.68 -7.50 7.35
CA ARG A 25 5.77 -8.78 6.64
C ARG A 25 4.95 -8.78 5.36
N ALA A 26 3.69 -8.35 5.44
CA ALA A 26 2.80 -8.29 4.28
C ALA A 26 3.37 -7.42 3.15
N ARG A 27 4.11 -6.35 3.49
CA ARG A 27 4.67 -5.43 2.50
C ARG A 27 6.05 -5.79 1.99
N SER A 28 6.91 -6.36 2.84
CA SER A 28 8.28 -6.73 2.51
C SER A 28 8.35 -7.68 1.29
N ARG A 29 7.35 -8.55 1.13
CA ARG A 29 7.21 -9.48 -0.01
C ARG A 29 7.24 -8.80 -1.39
N TYR A 30 6.84 -7.53 -1.45
CA TYR A 30 6.68 -6.78 -2.70
C TYR A 30 7.66 -5.61 -2.81
N GLU A 31 8.70 -5.54 -1.96
CA GLU A 31 9.59 -4.37 -1.94
C GLU A 31 10.44 -4.20 -3.21
N HIS A 32 10.65 -5.31 -3.93
CA HIS A 32 11.32 -5.33 -5.22
C HIS A 32 10.53 -4.63 -6.34
N ILE A 33 9.21 -4.46 -6.19
CA ILE A 33 8.38 -3.76 -7.18
C ILE A 33 8.57 -2.25 -6.98
N PRO A 34 8.90 -1.48 -8.05
CA PRO A 34 9.15 -0.06 -7.94
C PRO A 34 7.87 0.71 -7.57
N GLY A 35 8.03 1.89 -6.99
CA GLY A 35 6.91 2.77 -6.68
C GLY A 35 7.29 3.97 -5.82
N PRO A 36 6.31 4.84 -5.51
CA PRO A 36 6.55 6.03 -4.71
C PRO A 36 7.04 5.68 -3.30
N PRO A 37 7.78 6.59 -2.65
CA PRO A 37 8.11 6.45 -1.24
C PRO A 37 6.83 6.45 -0.40
N ARG A 38 6.85 5.67 0.69
CA ARG A 38 5.70 5.53 1.60
C ARG A 38 5.73 6.65 2.64
N PRO A 39 4.72 7.54 2.70
CA PRO A 39 4.68 8.64 3.67
C PRO A 39 4.31 8.18 5.08
N SER A 40 3.73 7.00 5.24
CA SER A 40 3.34 6.45 6.55
C SER A 40 3.67 4.97 6.65
N PHE A 41 4.22 4.55 7.79
CA PHE A 41 4.41 3.14 8.09
C PHE A 41 3.08 2.41 8.24
N LEU A 42 2.07 2.90 8.96
CA LEU A 42 0.82 2.13 9.07
C LEU A 42 -0.13 2.36 7.89
N LEU A 43 -0.23 3.59 7.39
CA LEU A 43 -1.22 3.94 6.37
C LEU A 43 -0.75 3.71 4.93
N GLY A 44 0.55 3.49 4.71
CA GLY A 44 1.11 3.35 3.37
C GLY A 44 0.96 4.65 2.57
N HIS A 45 0.37 4.56 1.38
CA HIS A 45 0.14 5.67 0.45
C HIS A 45 -1.19 6.40 0.66
N LEU A 46 -2.03 5.97 1.62
CA LEU A 46 -3.32 6.60 1.87
C LEU A 46 -3.27 8.14 2.06
N PRO A 47 -2.23 8.72 2.68
CA PRO A 47 -2.08 10.18 2.74
C PRO A 47 -1.99 10.88 1.37
N TYR A 48 -1.51 10.21 0.32
CA TYR A 48 -1.54 10.76 -1.04
C TYR A 48 -2.96 10.90 -1.58
N PHE A 49 -3.87 10.01 -1.17
CA PHE A 49 -5.26 9.97 -1.66
C PHE A 49 -6.17 10.90 -0.88
N TRP A 50 -5.85 11.14 0.39
CA TRP A 50 -6.58 12.07 1.24
C TRP A 50 -6.18 13.52 1.08
N LYS A 51 -4.99 13.79 0.52
CA LYS A 51 -4.68 15.15 0.05
C LYS A 51 -5.68 15.51 -1.02
N LYS A 52 -6.73 16.23 -0.62
CA LYS A 52 -7.61 16.94 -1.54
C LYS A 52 -6.72 17.93 -2.28
N ASP A 53 -6.54 17.70 -3.57
CA ASP A 53 -5.84 18.65 -4.43
C ASP A 53 -6.83 19.78 -4.74
N GLU A 54 -7.12 20.61 -3.72
CA GLU A 54 -8.09 21.72 -3.79
C GLU A 54 -7.68 22.77 -4.84
N VAL A 55 -6.42 22.72 -5.30
CA VAL A 55 -5.84 23.68 -6.24
C VAL A 55 -5.90 23.18 -7.70
N CYS A 56 -5.99 21.87 -7.95
CA CYS A 56 -5.92 21.31 -9.31
C CYS A 56 -7.03 20.33 -9.70
N GLY A 57 -7.93 19.93 -8.79
CA GLY A 57 -9.01 19.01 -9.12
C GLY A 57 -8.53 17.62 -9.57
N ARG A 58 -7.27 17.27 -9.24
CA ARG A 58 -6.67 16.00 -9.65
C ARG A 58 -7.43 14.85 -9.02
N VAL A 59 -7.74 13.85 -9.84
CA VAL A 59 -8.34 12.61 -9.40
C VAL A 59 -7.26 11.57 -9.13
N LEU A 60 -7.62 10.50 -8.44
CA LEU A 60 -6.70 9.41 -8.09
C LEU A 60 -5.95 8.84 -9.31
N GLN A 61 -6.61 8.83 -10.48
CA GLN A 61 -6.07 8.38 -11.75
C GLN A 61 -4.90 9.25 -12.22
N ASP A 62 -4.92 10.57 -11.98
CA ASP A 62 -3.82 11.46 -12.34
C ASP A 62 -2.56 11.16 -11.51
N VAL A 63 -2.74 10.85 -10.23
CA VAL A 63 -1.65 10.42 -9.34
C VAL A 63 -1.03 9.13 -9.85
N PHE A 64 -1.85 8.16 -10.25
CA PHE A 64 -1.37 6.90 -10.81
C PHE A 64 -0.65 7.08 -12.14
N LEU A 65 -1.14 7.98 -12.99
CA LEU A 65 -0.48 8.32 -14.25
C LEU A 65 0.90 8.96 -14.01
N ASP A 66 1.00 9.87 -13.04
CA ASP A 66 2.27 10.49 -12.68
C ASP A 66 3.27 9.47 -12.11
N TRP A 67 2.80 8.53 -11.29
CA TRP A 67 3.64 7.44 -10.82
C TRP A 67 4.07 6.51 -11.93
N ALA A 68 3.19 6.19 -12.89
CA ALA A 68 3.55 5.36 -14.03
C ALA A 68 4.61 6.03 -14.92
N LYS A 69 4.48 7.35 -15.15
CA LYS A 69 5.49 8.14 -15.88
C LYS A 69 6.84 8.15 -15.16
N LYS A 70 6.84 8.22 -13.82
CA LYS A 70 8.05 8.35 -13.01
C LYS A 70 8.74 7.03 -12.69
N TYR A 71 7.98 5.99 -12.37
CA TYR A 71 8.49 4.71 -11.85
C TYR A 71 8.34 3.56 -12.84
N GLY A 72 7.71 3.80 -14.00
CA GLY A 72 7.46 2.81 -15.03
C GLY A 72 6.05 2.22 -14.97
N PRO A 73 5.70 1.34 -15.93
CA PRO A 73 4.32 0.88 -16.13
C PRO A 73 3.83 -0.14 -15.09
N VAL A 74 4.66 -0.55 -14.14
CA VAL A 74 4.33 -1.49 -13.06
C VAL A 74 4.71 -0.83 -11.74
N VAL A 75 3.71 -0.41 -10.96
CA VAL A 75 3.92 0.40 -9.75
C VAL A 75 3.27 -0.26 -8.55
N ARG A 76 4.02 -0.40 -7.46
CA ARG A 76 3.51 -0.86 -6.17
C ARG A 76 2.75 0.24 -5.44
N VAL A 77 1.59 -0.10 -4.90
CA VAL A 77 0.80 0.73 -4.01
C VAL A 77 0.47 -0.03 -2.72
N ASN A 78 0.70 0.60 -1.57
CA ASN A 78 0.39 0.02 -0.26
C ASN A 78 -0.67 0.85 0.44
N VAL A 79 -1.70 0.19 0.98
CA VAL A 79 -2.72 0.82 1.83
C VAL A 79 -2.97 -0.13 3.00
N PHE A 80 -2.68 0.33 4.23
CA PHE A 80 -2.61 -0.55 5.40
C PHE A 80 -1.72 -1.78 5.16
N HIS A 81 -2.17 -2.98 5.48
CA HIS A 81 -1.46 -4.25 5.23
C HIS A 81 -1.59 -4.73 3.77
N LYS A 82 -2.42 -4.08 2.94
CA LYS A 82 -2.65 -4.51 1.56
C LYS A 82 -1.61 -3.90 0.62
N THR A 83 -1.16 -4.73 -0.31
CA THR A 83 -0.30 -4.32 -1.43
C THR A 83 -1.06 -4.58 -2.73
N SER A 84 -1.10 -3.57 -3.58
CA SER A 84 -1.66 -3.65 -4.93
C SER A 84 -0.57 -3.27 -5.93
N VAL A 85 -0.65 -3.82 -7.14
CA VAL A 85 0.23 -3.47 -8.25
C VAL A 85 -0.62 -2.82 -9.33
N ILE A 86 -0.27 -1.59 -9.68
CA ILE A 86 -0.86 -0.86 -10.80
C ILE A 86 -0.06 -1.23 -12.05
N VAL A 87 -0.76 -1.66 -13.08
CA VAL A 87 -0.18 -2.04 -14.37
C VAL A 87 -0.80 -1.16 -15.45
N THR A 88 0.02 -0.42 -16.19
CA THR A 88 -0.43 0.51 -17.23
C THR A 88 0.09 0.17 -18.63
N SER A 89 0.96 -0.85 -18.76
CA SER A 89 1.40 -1.35 -20.07
C SER A 89 0.24 -2.04 -20.80
N PRO A 90 -0.07 -1.66 -22.06
CA PRO A 90 -1.13 -2.29 -22.85
C PRO A 90 -0.96 -3.81 -22.99
N GLU A 91 0.28 -4.27 -23.15
CA GLU A 91 0.63 -5.69 -23.27
C GLU A 91 0.29 -6.44 -21.97
N SER A 92 0.69 -5.86 -20.84
CA SER A 92 0.50 -6.44 -19.52
C SER A 92 -0.97 -6.45 -19.12
N VAL A 93 -1.71 -5.37 -19.41
CA VAL A 93 -3.16 -5.28 -19.18
C VAL A 93 -3.90 -6.32 -20.01
N LYS A 94 -3.57 -6.46 -21.31
CA LYS A 94 -4.16 -7.49 -22.18
C LYS A 94 -3.91 -8.89 -21.62
N TYR A 95 -2.70 -9.16 -21.14
CA TYR A 95 -2.37 -10.45 -20.53
C TYR A 95 -3.21 -10.72 -19.27
N VAL A 96 -3.30 -9.77 -18.34
CA VAL A 96 -4.09 -9.94 -17.10
C VAL A 96 -5.56 -10.16 -17.40
N VAL A 97 -6.16 -9.35 -18.28
CA VAL A 97 -7.58 -9.46 -18.65
C VAL A 97 -7.88 -10.80 -19.31
N LYS A 98 -7.00 -11.30 -20.19
CA LYS A 98 -7.17 -12.61 -20.83
C LYS A 98 -7.03 -13.78 -19.85
N ASN A 99 -6.20 -13.63 -18.81
CA ASN A 99 -5.89 -14.68 -17.85
C ASN A 99 -6.57 -14.48 -16.49
N HIS A 100 -7.68 -13.72 -16.44
CA HIS A 100 -8.35 -13.26 -15.21
C HIS A 100 -8.71 -14.40 -14.23
N ALA A 101 -8.91 -15.63 -14.71
CA ALA A 101 -9.19 -16.81 -13.88
C ALA A 101 -8.05 -17.15 -12.88
N HIS A 102 -6.80 -16.76 -13.15
CA HIS A 102 -5.64 -17.10 -12.31
C HIS A 102 -5.37 -16.10 -11.17
N PHE A 103 -6.02 -14.94 -11.16
CA PHE A 103 -5.73 -13.87 -10.20
C PHE A 103 -6.69 -13.83 -9.00
N HIS A 104 -7.75 -14.65 -8.99
CA HIS A 104 -8.67 -14.75 -7.85
C HIS A 104 -8.15 -15.65 -6.71
N ASP A 105 -7.17 -16.52 -7.00
CA ASP A 105 -6.69 -17.56 -6.08
C ASP A 105 -5.36 -17.22 -5.37
N ALA A 106 -4.87 -15.99 -5.51
CA ALA A 106 -3.58 -15.52 -4.97
C ALA A 106 -3.76 -14.37 -3.96
#